data_AF-A0A7M7GPZ7-F1
#
_entry.id   AF-A0A7M7GPZ7-F1
#
_cell.length_a   1.000
_cell.length_b   1.000
_cell.length_c   1.000
_cell.angle_alpha   90.00
_cell.angle_beta   90.00
_cell.angle_gamma   90.00
#
_symmetry.space_group_name_H-M   'P 1'
#
loop_
_entity.id
_entity.type
_entity.pdbx_description
1 polymer ?
#
loop_
_entity_poly.entity_id
_entity_poly.type
_entity_poly.pdbx_seq_one_letter_code
_entity_poly.pdbx_strand_id
1 'polypeptide(L)'
;MADTLTEEKLSELAEALAVDKNLPKLGLKLGFKKNKVDMYLGINNRNDSFDGTSNMLFDWKKKTPRINRIPDLKKALIASDLIDFAEDFFPEEGSSVPAQSGHLTPGLLPPTEDFDDMLVTVAKRVHKDSEIDTLGKQLGFTPEDTHRYIATNNKTQNVTYVGTLQMLRDWRNRQTNSTERGALKTALEQSGQMRLADDLFP
;
A
#
# COMPACT_ATOMS: atom_id res chain seq x y z
N MET A 1 5.01 8.12 -12.42
CA MET A 1 4.80 6.70 -12.01
C MET A 1 4.73 6.72 -10.49
N ALA A 2 3.67 6.23 -9.83
CA ALA A 2 3.69 6.22 -8.36
C ALA A 2 4.85 5.36 -7.89
N ASP A 3 5.64 5.91 -6.98
CA ASP A 3 6.57 5.16 -6.14
C ASP A 3 5.78 4.16 -5.30
N THR A 4 5.51 3.01 -5.91
CA THR A 4 5.03 1.83 -5.20
C THR A 4 6.24 1.00 -4.82
N LEU A 5 6.26 0.50 -3.58
CA LEU A 5 7.31 -0.40 -3.13
C LEU A 5 7.11 -1.79 -3.75
N THR A 6 7.56 -1.94 -5.01
CA THR A 6 7.54 -3.20 -5.76
C THR A 6 8.46 -4.23 -5.12
N GLU A 7 8.31 -5.49 -5.50
CA GLU A 7 9.26 -6.54 -5.05
C GLU A 7 10.62 -6.36 -5.71
N GLU A 8 10.65 -5.93 -6.97
CA GLU A 8 11.87 -5.56 -7.70
C GLU A 8 12.66 -4.45 -6.99
N LYS A 9 12.02 -3.32 -6.66
CA LYS A 9 12.66 -2.21 -5.93
C LYS A 9 13.17 -2.64 -4.54
N LEU A 10 12.49 -3.59 -3.90
CA LEU A 10 12.95 -4.18 -2.64
C LEU A 10 14.13 -5.13 -2.81
N SER A 11 14.18 -5.89 -3.91
CA SER A 11 15.31 -6.74 -4.25
C SER A 11 16.55 -5.92 -4.56
N GLU A 12 16.42 -4.84 -5.33
CA GLU A 12 17.52 -3.91 -5.62
C GLU A 12 18.06 -3.28 -4.32
N LEU A 13 17.16 -2.80 -3.46
CA LEU A 13 17.54 -2.30 -2.14
C LEU A 13 18.19 -3.38 -1.28
N ALA A 14 17.68 -4.62 -1.33
CA ALA A 14 18.22 -5.73 -0.56
C ALA A 14 19.65 -6.09 -0.98
N GLU A 15 19.91 -6.11 -2.29
CA GLU A 15 21.24 -6.32 -2.86
C GLU A 15 22.21 -5.23 -2.40
N ALA A 16 21.81 -3.97 -2.54
CA ALA A 16 22.64 -2.83 -2.16
C ALA A 16 22.94 -2.81 -0.64
N LEU A 17 21.98 -3.21 0.19
CA LEU A 17 22.12 -3.29 1.64
C LEU A 17 22.88 -4.53 2.15
N ALA A 18 22.98 -5.61 1.35
CA ALA A 18 23.48 -6.90 1.83
C ALA A 18 24.92 -6.84 2.35
N VAL A 19 25.71 -5.91 1.83
CA VAL A 19 27.11 -5.66 2.21
C VAL A 19 27.26 -4.57 3.26
N ASP A 20 26.17 -3.88 3.65
CA ASP A 20 26.25 -2.76 4.57
C ASP A 20 26.30 -3.22 6.04
N LYS A 21 27.25 -2.68 6.80
CA LYS A 21 27.48 -2.99 8.22
C LYS A 21 26.28 -2.62 9.12
N ASN A 22 25.42 -1.72 8.69
CA ASN A 22 24.23 -1.25 9.41
C ASN A 22 22.99 -2.09 9.13
N LEU A 23 23.05 -3.08 8.23
CA LEU A 23 21.94 -4.00 7.96
C LEU A 23 21.35 -4.69 9.22
N PRO A 24 22.14 -5.13 10.22
CA PRO A 24 21.57 -5.67 11.45
C PRO A 24 20.73 -4.63 12.22
N LYS A 25 21.18 -3.37 12.23
CA LYS A 25 20.48 -2.26 12.87
C LYS A 25 19.15 -1.98 12.16
N LEU A 26 19.14 -2.02 10.82
CA LEU A 26 17.92 -1.93 10.03
C LEU A 26 16.91 -3.02 10.39
N GLY A 27 17.33 -4.29 10.46
CA GLY A 27 16.45 -5.38 10.86
C GLY A 27 15.76 -5.14 12.21
N LEU A 28 16.49 -4.61 13.19
CA LEU A 28 15.92 -4.24 14.50
C LEU A 28 14.93 -3.06 14.39
N LYS A 29 15.23 -2.05 13.57
CA LYS A 29 14.32 -0.89 13.34
C LYS A 29 13.05 -1.27 12.58
N LEU A 30 13.10 -2.30 11.74
CA LEU A 30 11.94 -2.93 11.10
C LEU A 30 11.14 -3.84 12.07
N GLY A 31 11.51 -3.86 13.35
CA GLY A 31 10.79 -4.56 14.42
C GLY A 31 11.04 -6.06 14.48
N PHE A 32 12.12 -6.55 13.88
CA PHE A 32 12.53 -7.95 14.06
C PHE A 32 13.31 -8.14 15.37
N LYS A 33 13.17 -9.32 15.98
CA LYS A 33 14.00 -9.73 17.11
C LYS A 33 15.41 -10.07 16.61
N LYS A 34 16.43 -9.86 17.45
CA LYS A 34 17.85 -10.13 17.12
C LYS A 34 18.07 -11.51 16.51
N ASN A 35 17.51 -12.57 17.10
CA ASN A 35 17.65 -13.93 16.57
C ASN A 35 17.07 -14.12 15.15
N LYS A 36 15.98 -13.40 14.83
CA LYS A 36 15.39 -13.41 13.49
C LYS A 36 16.26 -12.63 12.50
N VAL A 37 16.85 -11.52 12.92
CA VAL A 37 17.83 -10.76 12.12
C VAL A 37 19.08 -11.61 11.85
N ASP A 38 19.66 -12.21 12.89
CA ASP A 38 20.83 -13.10 12.78
C ASP A 38 20.56 -14.27 11.82
N MET A 39 19.32 -14.82 11.82
CA MET A 39 18.90 -15.85 10.87
C MET A 39 18.95 -15.37 9.42
N TYR A 40 18.41 -14.18 9.11
CA TYR A 40 18.46 -13.63 7.75
C TYR A 40 19.90 -13.35 7.32
N LEU A 41 20.71 -12.72 8.16
CA LEU A 41 22.13 -12.45 7.85
C LEU A 41 22.94 -13.74 7.66
N GLY A 42 22.60 -14.80 8.40
CA GLY A 42 23.19 -16.11 8.23
C GLY A 42 22.92 -16.74 6.85
N ILE A 43 21.84 -16.36 6.16
CA ILE A 43 21.57 -16.80 4.79
C ILE A 43 22.54 -16.11 3.81
N ASN A 44 22.76 -14.80 3.97
CA ASN A 44 23.66 -14.04 3.08
C ASN A 44 25.08 -14.63 3.09
N ASN A 45 25.59 -14.92 4.28
CA ASN A 45 26.96 -15.45 4.46
C ASN A 45 27.18 -16.85 3.89
N ARG A 46 26.11 -17.63 3.66
CA ARG A 46 26.24 -19.02 3.21
C ARG A 46 26.40 -19.14 1.70
N ASN A 47 25.82 -18.21 0.96
CA ASN A 47 25.71 -18.30 -0.50
C ASN A 47 26.34 -17.12 -1.24
N ASP A 48 27.00 -16.19 -0.52
CA ASP A 48 27.40 -14.89 -1.07
C ASP A 48 26.22 -14.23 -1.80
N SER A 49 25.04 -14.26 -1.17
CA SER A 49 23.79 -13.77 -1.74
C SER A 49 23.13 -12.74 -0.83
N PHE A 50 22.16 -12.03 -1.37
CA PHE A 50 21.31 -11.09 -0.64
C PHE A 50 19.94 -11.67 -0.30
N ASP A 51 19.75 -13.00 -0.45
CA ASP A 51 18.45 -13.66 -0.23
C ASP A 51 17.95 -13.48 1.21
N GLY A 52 18.85 -13.47 2.18
CA GLY A 52 18.52 -13.18 3.56
C GLY A 52 17.97 -11.77 3.73
N THR A 53 18.61 -10.78 3.11
CA THR A 53 18.13 -9.39 3.09
C THR A 53 16.77 -9.28 2.40
N SER A 54 16.60 -9.89 1.23
CA SER A 54 15.33 -9.91 0.50
C SER A 54 14.21 -10.53 1.34
N ASN A 55 14.48 -11.68 1.95
CA ASN A 55 13.52 -12.35 2.83
C ASN A 55 13.12 -11.47 4.03
N MET A 56 14.09 -10.75 4.63
CA MET A 56 13.81 -9.82 5.72
C MET A 56 12.88 -8.68 5.27
N LEU A 57 13.17 -8.05 4.13
CA LEU A 57 12.37 -6.94 3.62
C LEU A 57 10.98 -7.40 3.15
N PHE A 58 10.87 -8.58 2.53
CA PHE A 58 9.58 -9.16 2.14
C PHE A 58 8.72 -9.55 3.34
N ASP A 59 9.30 -10.17 4.36
CA ASP A 59 8.58 -10.50 5.59
C ASP A 59 8.13 -9.24 6.33
N TRP A 60 8.91 -8.16 6.29
CA TRP A 60 8.47 -6.87 6.81
C TRP A 60 7.34 -6.26 5.98
N LYS A 61 7.45 -6.25 4.66
CA LYS A 61 6.38 -5.73 3.77
C LYS A 61 5.05 -6.45 3.95
N LYS A 62 5.06 -7.78 4.20
CA LYS A 62 3.85 -8.59 4.44
C LYS A 62 3.11 -8.17 5.72
N LYS A 63 3.84 -7.79 6.78
CA LYS A 63 3.24 -7.37 8.07
C LYS A 63 2.94 -5.87 8.17
N THR A 64 3.43 -5.06 7.22
CA THR A 64 3.28 -3.60 7.24
C THR A 64 2.13 -3.13 6.34
N PRO A 65 1.17 -2.35 6.87
CA PRO A 65 0.09 -1.74 6.07
C PRO A 65 0.64 -0.94 4.89
N ARG A 66 -0.01 -1.04 3.72
CA ARG A 66 0.52 -0.47 2.45
C ARG A 66 0.85 1.02 2.54
N ILE A 67 -0.02 1.81 3.17
CA ILE A 67 0.17 3.26 3.38
C ILE A 67 1.40 3.58 4.23
N ASN A 68 1.83 2.64 5.08
CA ASN A 68 2.97 2.82 5.97
C ASN A 68 4.28 2.27 5.41
N ARG A 69 4.27 1.48 4.33
CA ARG A 69 5.48 0.78 3.84
C ARG A 69 6.62 1.76 3.54
N ILE A 70 6.43 2.68 2.61
CA ILE A 70 7.49 3.64 2.26
C ILE A 70 7.89 4.52 3.45
N PRO A 71 6.96 5.20 4.16
CA PRO A 71 7.37 6.06 5.27
C PRO A 71 8.04 5.30 6.42
N ASP A 72 7.59 4.09 6.76
CA ASP A 72 8.22 3.28 7.81
C ASP A 72 9.58 2.75 7.39
N LEU A 73 9.74 2.31 6.13
CA LEU A 73 11.03 1.83 5.61
C LEU A 73 12.05 2.97 5.55
N LYS A 74 11.64 4.14 5.03
CA LYS A 74 12.48 5.34 4.98
C LYS A 74 12.93 5.76 6.38
N LYS A 75 11.99 5.80 7.33
CA LYS A 75 12.29 6.09 8.74
C LYS A 75 13.25 5.06 9.35
N ALA A 76 13.10 3.78 9.03
CA ALA A 76 13.98 2.73 9.52
C ALA A 76 15.39 2.81 8.94
N LEU A 77 15.54 3.14 7.64
CA LEU A 77 16.82 3.37 6.98
C LEU A 77 17.56 4.55 7.64
N ILE A 78 16.90 5.70 7.79
CA ILE A 78 17.47 6.89 8.45
C ILE A 78 17.87 6.56 9.90
N ALA A 79 17.00 5.90 10.66
CA ALA A 79 17.28 5.51 12.04
C ALA A 79 18.39 4.45 12.18
N SER A 80 18.84 3.89 11.06
CA SER A 80 19.91 2.89 10.98
C SER A 80 21.20 3.47 10.39
N ASP A 81 21.30 4.79 10.20
CA ASP A 81 22.43 5.47 9.56
C ASP A 81 22.63 5.02 8.09
N LEU A 82 21.53 4.67 7.40
CA LEU A 82 21.48 4.31 5.97
C LEU A 82 20.80 5.43 5.18
N ILE A 83 21.24 6.66 5.40
CA ILE A 83 20.59 7.87 4.87
C ILE A 83 20.68 7.88 3.33
N ASP A 84 21.84 7.56 2.78
CA ASP A 84 22.07 7.53 1.33
C ASP A 84 21.06 6.60 0.63
N PHE A 85 20.82 5.40 1.17
CA PHE A 85 19.80 4.48 0.65
C PHE A 85 18.37 5.04 0.77
N ALA A 86 18.08 5.80 1.83
CA ALA A 86 16.78 6.43 2.00
C ALA A 86 16.56 7.54 0.95
N GLU A 87 17.61 8.27 0.58
CA GLU A 87 17.57 9.34 -0.42
C GLU A 87 17.55 8.77 -1.85
N ASP A 88 18.40 7.79 -2.13
CA ASP A 88 18.53 7.16 -3.46
C ASP A 88 17.28 6.37 -3.85
N PHE A 89 16.72 5.58 -2.92
CA PHE A 89 15.55 4.75 -3.21
C PHE A 89 14.22 5.46 -2.92
N PHE A 90 14.21 6.50 -2.08
CA PHE A 90 13.00 7.23 -1.70
C PHE A 90 13.22 8.75 -1.69
N PRO A 91 13.59 9.35 -2.84
CA PRO A 91 13.86 10.78 -2.92
C PRO A 91 12.62 11.58 -2.52
N GLU A 92 12.81 12.71 -1.83
CA GLU A 92 11.73 13.66 -1.60
C GLU A 92 11.33 14.28 -2.95
N GLU A 93 10.04 14.26 -3.29
CA GLU A 93 9.52 14.95 -4.46
C GLU A 93 9.77 16.46 -4.30
N GLY A 94 10.88 16.95 -4.86
CA GLY A 94 11.28 18.35 -4.77
C GLY A 94 12.77 18.65 -4.96
N SER A 95 13.67 17.65 -4.94
CA SER A 95 15.13 17.90 -5.03
C SER A 95 15.84 17.35 -6.27
N SER A 96 15.14 17.26 -7.41
CA SER A 96 15.81 17.08 -8.70
C SER A 96 16.02 18.43 -9.38
N VAL A 97 17.29 18.87 -9.40
CA VAL A 97 17.81 19.98 -10.21
C VAL A 97 17.50 19.73 -11.69
N PRO A 98 17.10 20.74 -12.50
CA PRO A 98 16.43 20.50 -13.78
C PRO A 98 17.41 20.18 -14.90
N ALA A 99 17.09 19.15 -15.69
CA ALA A 99 17.49 19.08 -17.10
C ALA A 99 16.24 19.30 -17.96
N GLN A 100 16.33 20.32 -18.81
CA GLN A 100 15.26 20.85 -19.65
C GLN A 100 14.67 19.80 -20.61
N SER A 101 13.35 19.66 -20.63
CA SER A 101 12.54 19.92 -21.82
C SER A 101 11.05 19.93 -21.46
N GLY A 102 10.34 20.95 -21.89
CA GLY A 102 8.99 21.26 -21.43
C GLY A 102 7.92 20.29 -21.91
N HIS A 103 6.99 19.98 -21.02
CA HIS A 103 5.59 19.78 -21.38
C HIS A 103 4.73 20.02 -20.14
N LEU A 104 3.81 20.98 -20.23
CA LEU A 104 2.81 21.25 -19.20
C LEU A 104 1.77 20.13 -19.25
N THR A 105 1.57 19.39 -18.15
CA THR A 105 0.34 18.63 -17.90
C THR A 105 -0.16 18.88 -16.48
N PRO A 106 -1.43 19.28 -16.28
CA PRO A 106 -2.04 19.37 -14.95
C PRO A 106 -2.49 17.99 -14.47
N GLY A 107 -2.23 17.69 -13.20
CA GLY A 107 -2.88 16.60 -12.47
C GLY A 107 -2.04 15.33 -12.33
N LEU A 108 -0.99 15.38 -11.51
CA LEU A 108 -0.27 14.19 -11.05
C LEU A 108 -0.59 13.99 -9.56
N LEU A 109 -1.64 13.24 -9.25
CA LEU A 109 -1.73 12.56 -7.95
C LEU A 109 -1.08 11.17 -8.13
N PRO A 110 -0.24 10.69 -7.19
CA PRO A 110 0.35 9.37 -7.25
C PRO A 110 -0.75 8.29 -7.38
N PRO A 111 -0.58 7.27 -8.24
CA PRO A 111 -1.50 6.14 -8.41
C PRO A 111 -2.08 5.47 -7.15
N THR A 112 -1.46 5.66 -5.96
CA THR A 112 -2.02 5.21 -4.68
C THR A 112 -3.10 6.13 -4.12
N GLU A 113 -2.96 7.45 -4.33
CA GLU A 113 -3.95 8.48 -4.04
C GLU A 113 -5.08 8.45 -5.08
N ASP A 114 -4.79 8.27 -6.37
CA ASP A 114 -5.82 8.07 -7.42
C ASP A 114 -6.78 6.94 -7.07
N PHE A 115 -6.25 5.77 -6.65
CA PHE A 115 -7.14 4.67 -6.29
C PHE A 115 -7.86 4.89 -4.95
N ASP A 116 -7.26 5.60 -3.98
CA ASP A 116 -7.97 5.95 -2.75
C ASP A 116 -9.08 6.97 -3.00
N ASP A 117 -8.84 7.95 -3.87
CA ASP A 117 -9.84 8.91 -4.35
C ASP A 117 -10.97 8.21 -5.12
N MET A 118 -10.63 7.15 -5.86
CA MET A 118 -11.62 6.25 -6.45
C MET A 118 -12.44 5.55 -5.37
N LEU A 119 -11.84 5.02 -4.29
CA LEU A 119 -12.59 4.46 -3.16
C LEU A 119 -13.47 5.51 -2.48
N VAL A 120 -12.99 6.75 -2.33
CA VAL A 120 -13.79 7.88 -1.82
C VAL A 120 -14.98 8.14 -2.74
N THR A 121 -14.77 8.11 -4.06
CA THR A 121 -15.84 8.30 -5.05
C THR A 121 -16.87 7.19 -4.98
N VAL A 122 -16.44 5.93 -4.88
CA VAL A 122 -17.34 4.79 -4.67
C VAL A 122 -18.13 4.97 -3.37
N ALA A 123 -17.45 5.27 -2.25
CA ALA A 123 -18.10 5.44 -0.96
C ALA A 123 -19.16 6.56 -0.96
N LYS A 124 -18.88 7.67 -1.65
CA LYS A 124 -19.84 8.79 -1.81
C LYS A 124 -21.04 8.43 -2.69
N ARG A 125 -20.85 7.58 -3.69
CA ARG A 125 -21.91 7.23 -4.66
C ARG A 125 -22.77 6.06 -4.17
N VAL A 126 -22.18 5.08 -3.51
CA VAL A 126 -22.86 3.92 -2.91
C VAL A 126 -23.29 4.27 -1.48
N HIS A 127 -24.45 4.92 -1.37
CA HIS A 127 -24.94 5.51 -0.12
C HIS A 127 -26.15 4.81 0.49
N LYS A 128 -26.81 3.91 -0.24
CA LYS A 128 -27.92 3.12 0.31
C LYS A 128 -27.38 1.91 1.05
N ASP A 129 -27.87 1.67 2.27
CA ASP A 129 -27.45 0.53 3.10
C ASP A 129 -27.53 -0.81 2.36
N SER A 130 -28.57 -1.05 1.57
CA SER A 130 -28.73 -2.28 0.77
C SER A 130 -27.69 -2.41 -0.36
N GLU A 131 -27.28 -1.29 -0.96
CA GLU A 131 -26.24 -1.27 -1.99
C GLU A 131 -24.86 -1.48 -1.38
N ILE A 132 -24.62 -0.90 -0.19
CA ILE A 132 -23.41 -1.09 0.60
C ILE A 132 -23.30 -2.56 1.04
N ASP A 133 -24.38 -3.17 1.52
CA ASP A 133 -24.43 -4.58 1.91
C ASP A 133 -24.11 -5.52 0.75
N THR A 134 -24.76 -5.28 -0.40
CA THR A 134 -24.51 -6.07 -1.62
C THR A 134 -23.06 -5.93 -2.09
N LEU A 135 -22.51 -4.70 -2.11
CA LEU A 135 -21.12 -4.48 -2.47
C LEU A 135 -20.16 -5.15 -1.47
N GLY A 136 -20.40 -5.00 -0.17
CA GLY A 136 -19.61 -5.65 0.89
C GLY A 136 -19.55 -7.16 0.72
N LYS A 137 -20.68 -7.80 0.37
CA LYS A 137 -20.73 -9.23 0.06
C LYS A 137 -19.86 -9.60 -1.15
N GLN A 138 -19.89 -8.82 -2.25
CA GLN A 138 -19.04 -9.09 -3.42
C GLN A 138 -17.55 -8.86 -3.13
N LEU A 139 -17.24 -7.98 -2.19
CA LEU A 139 -15.89 -7.75 -1.68
C LEU A 139 -15.44 -8.83 -0.67
N GLY A 140 -16.32 -9.79 -0.32
CA GLY A 140 -16.01 -10.90 0.57
C GLY A 140 -16.16 -10.60 2.06
N PHE A 141 -16.92 -9.57 2.44
CA PHE A 141 -17.31 -9.35 3.83
C PHE A 141 -18.55 -10.16 4.20
N THR A 142 -18.67 -10.48 5.49
CA THR A 142 -19.91 -11.07 6.02
C THR A 142 -20.96 -9.97 6.24
N PRO A 143 -22.26 -10.31 6.33
CA PRO A 143 -23.30 -9.33 6.65
C PRO A 143 -23.04 -8.58 7.96
N GLU A 144 -22.48 -9.25 8.98
CA GLU A 144 -22.14 -8.63 10.26
C GLU A 144 -21.04 -7.58 10.13
N ASP A 145 -19.99 -7.88 9.34
CA ASP A 145 -18.94 -6.92 9.03
C ASP A 145 -19.53 -5.70 8.30
N THR A 146 -20.37 -5.94 7.28
CA THR A 146 -20.94 -4.85 6.49
C THR A 146 -21.89 -3.97 7.31
N HIS A 147 -22.73 -4.57 8.17
CA HIS A 147 -23.60 -3.83 9.08
C HIS A 147 -22.81 -2.94 10.05
N ARG A 148 -21.61 -3.34 10.49
CA ARG A 148 -20.76 -2.48 11.33
C ARG A 148 -20.31 -1.21 10.60
N TYR A 149 -19.96 -1.33 9.31
CA TYR A 149 -19.60 -0.17 8.49
C TYR A 149 -20.82 0.72 8.22
N ILE A 150 -21.98 0.14 7.90
CA ILE A 150 -23.25 0.87 7.72
C ILE A 150 -23.65 1.61 9.00
N ALA A 151 -23.54 0.97 10.16
CA ALA A 151 -23.82 1.62 11.44
C ALA A 151 -22.91 2.83 11.69
N THR A 152 -21.67 2.80 11.18
CA THR A 152 -20.75 3.96 11.24
C THR A 152 -21.23 5.12 10.37
N ASN A 153 -21.81 4.85 9.19
CA ASN A 153 -22.40 5.88 8.33
C ASN A 153 -23.59 6.57 9.01
N ASN A 154 -24.37 5.83 9.79
CA ASN A 154 -25.61 6.27 10.44
C ASN A 154 -25.40 6.73 11.90
N LYS A 155 -24.15 6.81 12.38
CA LYS A 155 -23.83 7.13 13.79
C LYS A 155 -24.20 8.56 14.19
N THR A 156 -24.28 9.46 13.23
CA THR A 156 -24.64 10.88 13.44
C THR A 156 -25.97 11.20 12.78
N GLN A 157 -26.59 12.33 13.13
CA GLN A 157 -27.84 12.78 12.50
C GLN A 157 -27.73 12.96 10.98
N ASN A 158 -26.51 13.16 10.47
CA ASN A 158 -26.22 13.19 9.05
C ASN A 158 -25.66 11.83 8.62
N VAL A 159 -26.23 11.25 7.56
CA VAL A 159 -25.66 10.06 6.91
C VAL A 159 -24.31 10.44 6.30
N THR A 160 -23.28 9.68 6.65
CA THR A 160 -21.92 9.87 6.11
C THR A 160 -21.52 8.69 5.22
N TYR A 161 -20.41 8.83 4.49
CA TYR A 161 -19.82 7.73 3.71
C TYR A 161 -18.58 7.10 4.39
N VAL A 162 -18.29 7.51 5.64
CA VAL A 162 -17.03 7.19 6.34
C VAL A 162 -16.89 5.69 6.59
N GLY A 163 -17.97 5.03 7.00
CA GLY A 163 -18.01 3.58 7.17
C GLY A 163 -17.83 2.84 5.85
N THR A 164 -18.50 3.27 4.78
CA THR A 164 -18.32 2.67 3.44
C THR A 164 -16.87 2.81 2.97
N LEU A 165 -16.26 3.98 3.15
CA LEU A 165 -14.85 4.20 2.80
C LEU A 165 -13.92 3.30 3.63
N GLN A 166 -14.20 3.14 4.91
CA GLN A 166 -13.42 2.25 5.77
C GLN A 166 -13.51 0.80 5.29
N MET A 167 -14.70 0.31 4.94
CA MET A 167 -14.90 -1.03 4.35
C MET A 167 -14.05 -1.22 3.09
N LEU A 168 -14.07 -0.25 2.18
CA LEU A 168 -13.32 -0.31 0.92
C LEU A 168 -11.80 -0.33 1.15
N ARG A 169 -11.30 0.46 2.11
CA ARG A 169 -9.88 0.45 2.49
C ARG A 169 -9.45 -0.85 3.17
N ASP A 170 -10.31 -1.40 4.04
CA ASP A 170 -10.07 -2.69 4.70
C ASP A 170 -10.06 -3.86 3.70
N TRP A 171 -10.87 -3.76 2.64
CA TRP A 171 -10.81 -4.69 1.51
C TRP A 171 -9.54 -4.52 0.69
N ARG A 172 -9.18 -3.28 0.32
CA ARG A 172 -7.97 -2.97 -0.46
C ARG A 172 -6.72 -3.53 0.19
N ASN A 173 -6.65 -3.53 1.53
CA ASN A 173 -5.55 -4.11 2.29
C ASN A 173 -5.37 -5.63 2.10
N ARG A 174 -6.37 -6.33 1.54
CA ARG A 174 -6.34 -7.77 1.23
C ARG A 174 -5.98 -8.05 -0.24
N GLN A 175 -5.87 -7.03 -1.07
CA GLN A 175 -5.62 -7.13 -2.51
C GLN A 175 -4.15 -6.86 -2.86
N THR A 176 -3.70 -7.33 -4.03
CA THR A 176 -2.43 -6.89 -4.63
C THR A 176 -2.66 -5.70 -5.56
N ASN A 177 -1.62 -4.91 -5.86
CA ASN A 177 -1.75 -3.76 -6.76
C ASN A 177 -2.22 -4.16 -8.17
N SER A 178 -1.82 -5.36 -8.63
CA SER A 178 -2.20 -5.87 -9.93
C SER A 178 -3.66 -6.33 -10.00
N THR A 179 -4.28 -6.66 -8.86
CA THR A 179 -5.67 -7.15 -8.82
C THR A 179 -6.66 -6.11 -8.33
N GLU A 180 -6.23 -5.08 -7.58
CA GLU A 180 -7.15 -4.16 -6.88
C GLU A 180 -8.14 -3.46 -7.84
N ARG A 181 -7.69 -2.99 -9.01
CA ARG A 181 -8.59 -2.31 -9.96
C ARG A 181 -9.59 -3.27 -10.60
N GLY A 182 -9.13 -4.41 -11.09
CA GLY A 182 -9.99 -5.42 -11.71
C GLY A 182 -11.00 -6.00 -10.73
N ALA A 183 -10.55 -6.32 -9.51
CA ALA A 183 -11.41 -6.86 -8.47
C ALA A 183 -12.47 -5.84 -8.00
N LEU A 184 -12.12 -4.56 -7.89
CA LEU A 184 -13.12 -3.52 -7.58
C LEU A 184 -14.15 -3.37 -8.69
N LYS A 185 -13.71 -3.33 -9.95
CA LYS A 185 -14.61 -3.27 -11.11
C LYS A 185 -15.61 -4.44 -11.09
N THR A 186 -15.11 -5.67 -10.95
CA THR A 186 -15.96 -6.86 -10.89
C THR A 186 -16.94 -6.82 -9.72
N ALA A 187 -16.50 -6.40 -8.53
CA ALA A 187 -17.39 -6.30 -7.37
C ALA A 187 -18.51 -5.25 -7.59
N LEU A 188 -18.18 -4.10 -8.23
CA LEU A 188 -19.17 -3.09 -8.59
C LEU A 188 -20.20 -3.63 -9.58
N GLU A 189 -19.76 -4.28 -10.65
CA GLU A 189 -20.64 -4.90 -11.65
C GLU A 189 -21.57 -5.95 -11.01
N GLN A 190 -21.02 -6.84 -10.20
CA GLN A 190 -21.76 -7.90 -9.50
C GLN A 190 -22.71 -7.36 -8.42
N SER A 191 -22.45 -6.17 -7.90
CA SER A 191 -23.35 -5.47 -6.98
C SER A 191 -24.44 -4.65 -7.68
N GLY A 192 -24.50 -4.68 -9.01
CA GLY A 192 -25.47 -3.93 -9.82
C GLY A 192 -25.06 -2.46 -10.07
N GLN A 193 -23.87 -2.06 -9.66
CA GLN A 193 -23.33 -0.70 -9.83
C GLN A 193 -22.62 -0.53 -11.18
N MET A 194 -23.22 -1.04 -12.26
CA MET A 194 -22.61 -1.09 -13.60
C MET A 194 -22.19 0.29 -14.11
N ARG A 195 -23.08 1.29 -14.01
CA ARG A 195 -22.76 2.67 -14.42
C ARG A 195 -21.57 3.25 -13.65
N LEU A 196 -21.47 2.93 -12.35
CA LEU A 196 -20.35 3.38 -11.54
C LEU A 196 -19.05 2.67 -11.92
N ALA A 197 -19.12 1.39 -12.27
CA ALA A 197 -17.98 0.64 -12.78
C ALA A 197 -17.49 1.22 -14.12
N ASP A 198 -18.39 1.51 -15.05
CA ASP A 198 -18.06 2.11 -16.35
C ASP A 198 -17.44 3.51 -16.17
N ASP A 199 -17.99 4.35 -15.29
CA ASP A 199 -17.46 5.69 -15.01
C ASP A 199 -16.04 5.68 -14.42
N LEU A 200 -15.71 4.67 -13.60
CA LEU A 200 -14.43 4.58 -12.89
C LEU A 200 -13.37 3.76 -13.64
N PHE A 201 -13.80 2.89 -14.56
CA PHE A 201 -12.95 1.97 -15.30
C PHE A 201 -13.31 1.93 -16.80
N PRO A 202 -13.10 3.06 -17.52
CA PRO A 202 -13.35 3.17 -18.95
C PRO A 202 -12.41 2.30 -19.80
#